data_AF-Q1NGB7-F1
#
_entry.id   AF-Q1NGB7-F1
#
_cell.length_a   1.000
_cell.length_b   1.000
_cell.length_c   1.000
_cell.angle_alpha   90.00
_cell.angle_beta   90.00
_cell.angle_gamma   90.00
#
_symmetry.space_group_name_H-M   'P 1'
#
loop_
_entity.id
_entity.type
_entity.pdbx_description
1 polymer ?
#
loop_
_entity_poly.entity_id
_entity_poly.type
_entity_poly.pdbx_seq_one_letter_code
_entity_poly.pdbx_strand_id
1 'polypeptide(L)'
;MDSTEIEQRMATIQSGPDFDIPDLWLTFYLTAPSNRLAAFAEKLAEFDAVNLTDAEGGFLYPKLPVPNSTSQISSLIEQVRNLAAQHNVEVIQVDADTAADPSTSRFAEIIRY
;
A
#
# COMPACT_ATOMS: atom_id res chain seq x y z
N MET A 1 -2.43 -16.19 -4.43
CA MET A 1 -1.10 -15.57 -4.40
C MET A 1 -0.67 -15.59 -2.96
N ASP A 2 0.45 -16.23 -2.68
CA ASP A 2 0.84 -16.66 -1.34
C ASP A 2 1.49 -15.50 -0.56
N SER A 3 1.09 -15.33 0.69
CA SER A 3 1.75 -14.48 1.68
C SER A 3 3.29 -14.64 1.69
N THR A 4 3.77 -15.83 1.33
CA THR A 4 5.18 -16.20 1.13
C THR A 4 5.94 -15.25 0.18
N GLU A 5 5.32 -14.76 -0.89
CA GLU A 5 5.99 -13.87 -1.86
C GLU A 5 6.25 -12.48 -1.25
N ILE A 6 5.23 -11.93 -0.57
CA ILE A 6 5.33 -10.67 0.17
C ILE A 6 6.42 -10.80 1.25
N GLU A 7 6.43 -11.91 1.99
CA GLU A 7 7.42 -12.17 3.03
C GLU A 7 8.85 -12.19 2.50
N GLN A 8 9.10 -12.91 1.40
CA GLN A 8 10.42 -12.99 0.77
C GLN A 8 10.88 -11.62 0.26
N ARG A 9 9.95 -10.87 -0.35
CA ARG A 9 10.27 -9.55 -0.88
C ARG A 9 10.59 -8.55 0.24
N MET A 10 9.79 -8.55 1.31
CA MET A 10 10.05 -7.70 2.47
C MET A 10 11.37 -8.04 3.16
N ALA A 11 11.75 -9.32 3.27
CA ALA A 11 13.05 -9.70 3.80
C ALA A 11 14.21 -9.12 2.98
N THR A 12 14.06 -9.07 1.65
CA THR A 12 15.05 -8.43 0.77
C THR A 12 15.12 -6.92 1.00
N ILE A 13 13.97 -6.24 1.06
CA ILE A 13 13.89 -4.79 1.29
C ILE A 13 14.50 -4.43 2.66
N GLN A 14 14.16 -5.18 3.71
CA GLN A 14 14.64 -4.98 5.08
C GLN A 14 16.14 -5.20 5.25
N SER A 15 16.76 -6.02 4.40
CA SER A 15 18.21 -6.23 4.42
C SER A 15 19.01 -5.08 3.78
N GLY A 16 18.32 -4.09 3.18
CA GLY A 16 18.94 -2.95 2.52
C GLY A 16 19.58 -1.96 3.52
N PRO A 17 20.65 -1.25 3.12
CA PRO A 17 21.40 -0.36 4.00
C PRO A 17 20.60 0.88 4.48
N ASP A 18 19.44 1.14 3.89
CA ASP A 18 18.62 2.33 4.15
C ASP A 18 17.26 1.98 4.79
N PHE A 19 17.13 0.78 5.35
CA PHE A 19 15.87 0.27 5.89
C PHE A 19 15.94 0.07 7.42
N ASP A 20 16.23 1.14 8.15
CA ASP A 20 16.21 1.19 9.61
C ASP A 20 15.18 2.23 10.10
N ILE A 21 13.92 1.99 9.77
CA ILE A 21 12.78 2.81 10.21
C ILE A 21 11.79 1.97 11.03
N PRO A 22 11.24 2.51 12.12
CA PRO A 22 10.32 1.78 12.99
C PRO A 22 8.96 1.53 12.31
N ASP A 23 8.52 2.50 11.52
CA ASP A 23 7.26 2.50 10.78
C ASP A 23 7.55 2.83 9.30
N LEU A 24 6.80 2.21 8.40
CA LEU A 24 6.85 2.47 6.97
C LEU A 24 5.45 2.86 6.46
N TRP A 25 5.40 3.35 5.23
CA TRP A 25 4.13 3.54 4.53
C TRP A 25 4.00 2.53 3.40
N LEU A 26 2.82 1.95 3.22
CA LEU A 26 2.48 1.19 2.04
C LEU A 26 1.75 2.09 1.05
N THR A 27 2.29 2.23 -0.15
CA THR A 27 1.61 2.90 -1.25
C THR A 27 0.88 1.86 -2.07
N PHE A 28 -0.44 1.92 -2.12
CA PHE A 28 -1.25 1.06 -2.97
C PHE A 28 -1.51 1.76 -4.28
N TYR A 29 -1.31 1.08 -5.40
CA TYR A 29 -1.66 1.60 -6.71
C TYR A 29 -3.02 1.00 -7.06
N LEU A 30 -4.03 1.87 -7.14
CA LEU A 30 -5.41 1.47 -7.33
C LEU A 30 -5.93 1.98 -8.67
N THR A 31 -6.79 1.20 -9.32
CA THR A 31 -7.53 1.64 -10.51
C THR A 31 -8.99 1.17 -10.49
N ALA A 32 -9.88 2.06 -10.92
CA ALA A 32 -11.31 1.84 -11.11
C ALA A 32 -11.94 3.14 -11.67
N PRO A 33 -13.22 3.11 -12.11
CA PRO A 33 -13.97 4.34 -12.36
C PRO A 33 -13.95 5.27 -11.13
N SER A 34 -13.83 6.58 -11.36
CA SER A 34 -13.61 7.60 -10.31
C SER A 34 -14.63 7.56 -9.18
N ASN A 35 -15.89 7.25 -9.47
CA ASN A 35 -16.93 7.14 -8.44
C ASN A 35 -16.71 5.96 -7.48
N ARG A 36 -16.14 4.85 -7.95
CA ARG A 36 -15.78 3.72 -7.08
C ARG A 36 -14.52 4.01 -6.28
N LEU A 37 -13.54 4.65 -6.90
CA LEU A 37 -12.33 5.10 -6.19
C LEU A 37 -12.67 6.11 -5.09
N ALA A 38 -13.57 7.06 -5.34
CA ALA A 38 -14.03 7.99 -4.32
C ALA A 38 -14.71 7.28 -3.13
N ALA A 39 -15.63 6.34 -3.41
CA ALA A 39 -16.28 5.55 -2.35
C ALA A 39 -15.28 4.64 -1.60
N PHE A 40 -14.27 4.12 -2.30
CA PHE A 40 -13.23 3.31 -1.67
C PHE A 40 -12.26 4.15 -0.85
N ALA A 41 -11.96 5.38 -1.27
CA ALA A 41 -11.14 6.32 -0.52
C ALA A 41 -11.75 6.64 0.87
N GLU A 42 -13.08 6.79 0.95
CA GLU A 42 -13.78 6.93 2.23
C GLU A 42 -13.56 5.74 3.16
N LYS A 43 -13.50 4.52 2.60
CA LYS A 43 -13.22 3.30 3.37
C LYS A 43 -11.77 3.22 3.83
N LEU A 44 -10.83 3.63 2.97
CA LEU A 44 -9.42 3.67 3.33
C LEU A 44 -9.11 4.72 4.42
N ALA A 45 -9.91 5.79 4.52
CA ALA A 45 -9.79 6.75 5.62
C ALA A 45 -10.00 6.09 7.01
N GLU A 46 -10.74 4.99 7.10
CA GLU A 46 -10.91 4.21 8.34
C GLU A 46 -9.62 3.48 8.76
N PHE A 47 -8.61 3.42 7.88
CA PHE A 47 -7.28 2.84 8.09
C PHE A 47 -6.17 3.89 8.22
N ASP A 48 -6.54 5.13 8.59
CA ASP A 48 -5.62 6.28 8.66
C ASP A 48 -4.86 6.54 7.35
N ALA A 49 -5.46 6.16 6.21
CA ALA A 49 -4.84 6.37 4.90
C ALA A 49 -4.76 7.85 4.55
N VAL A 50 -3.66 8.22 3.88
CA VAL A 50 -3.45 9.55 3.29
C VAL A 50 -3.41 9.45 1.76
N ASN A 51 -3.33 10.60 1.07
CA ASN A 51 -3.41 10.68 -0.41
C ASN A 51 -4.70 10.09 -0.98
N LEU A 52 -5.83 10.51 -0.40
CA LEU A 52 -7.18 10.06 -0.75
C LEU A 52 -7.90 10.98 -1.77
N THR A 53 -7.24 12.05 -2.21
CA THR A 53 -7.74 12.98 -3.23
C THR A 53 -7.30 12.56 -4.64
N ASP A 54 -7.87 13.17 -5.67
CA ASP A 54 -7.41 13.06 -7.08
C ASP A 54 -7.79 11.77 -7.83
N ALA A 55 -8.92 11.13 -7.46
CA ALA A 55 -9.48 9.97 -8.18
C ALA A 55 -10.00 10.27 -9.61
N GLU A 56 -9.92 11.51 -10.09
CA GLU A 56 -10.47 11.96 -11.38
C GLU A 56 -9.82 11.27 -12.59
N GLY A 57 -8.61 10.71 -12.44
CA GLY A 57 -7.89 9.99 -13.50
C GLY A 57 -8.20 8.49 -13.60
N GLY A 58 -9.07 7.94 -12.75
CA GLY A 58 -9.28 6.50 -12.66
C GLY A 58 -8.14 5.75 -11.96
N PHE A 59 -7.28 6.49 -11.26
CA PHE A 59 -6.21 5.98 -10.41
C PHE A 59 -6.24 6.66 -9.05
N LEU A 60 -5.78 5.95 -8.03
CA LEU A 60 -5.58 6.49 -6.68
C LEU A 60 -4.34 5.84 -6.07
N TYR A 61 -3.56 6.62 -5.31
CA TYR A 61 -2.29 6.18 -4.72
C TYR A 61 -2.27 6.38 -3.20
N PRO A 62 -3.21 5.76 -2.45
CA PRO A 62 -3.30 5.97 -1.02
C PRO A 62 -2.08 5.38 -0.31
N LYS A 63 -1.65 6.06 0.74
CA LYS A 63 -0.58 5.60 1.62
C LYS A 63 -1.14 5.21 2.98
N LEU A 64 -0.84 4.01 3.46
CA LEU A 64 -1.24 3.54 4.78
C LEU A 64 0.00 3.33 5.65
N PRO A 65 0.01 3.79 6.91
CA PRO A 65 1.10 3.51 7.83
C PRO A 65 1.05 2.04 8.27
N VAL A 66 2.21 1.41 8.44
CA VAL A 66 2.30 0.07 9.02
C VAL A 66 3.61 -0.07 9.78
N PRO A 67 3.62 -0.76 10.94
CA PRO A 67 4.86 -1.07 11.61
C PRO A 67 5.78 -1.90 10.71
N ASN A 68 7.08 -1.75 10.91
CA ASN A 68 8.09 -2.54 10.20
C ASN A 68 8.14 -4.00 10.66
N SER A 69 7.04 -4.71 10.37
CA SER A 69 6.82 -6.12 10.68
C SER A 69 6.23 -6.79 9.46
N THR A 70 6.97 -7.73 8.89
CA THR A 70 6.58 -8.46 7.68
C THR A 70 5.20 -9.10 7.80
N SER A 71 4.86 -9.64 8.97
CA SER A 71 3.55 -10.22 9.24
C SER A 71 2.41 -9.19 9.18
N GLN A 72 2.63 -7.98 9.71
CA GLN A 72 1.62 -6.92 9.70
C GLN A 72 1.49 -6.30 8.31
N ILE A 73 2.59 -6.13 7.60
CA ILE A 73 2.61 -5.68 6.20
C ILE A 73 1.80 -6.64 5.34
N SER A 74 2.08 -7.94 5.42
CA SER A 74 1.35 -8.97 4.67
C SER A 74 -0.14 -8.95 5.01
N SER A 75 -0.49 -8.92 6.30
CA SER A 75 -1.88 -8.85 6.75
C SER A 75 -2.61 -7.60 6.25
N LEU A 76 -1.96 -6.44 6.25
CA LEU A 76 -2.57 -5.19 5.78
C LEU A 76 -2.78 -5.21 4.26
N ILE A 77 -1.80 -5.71 3.50
CA ILE A 77 -1.92 -5.87 2.04
C ILE A 77 -3.10 -6.79 1.71
N GLU A 78 -3.21 -7.93 2.38
CA GLU A 78 -4.34 -8.86 2.19
C GLU A 78 -5.68 -8.22 2.56
N GLN A 79 -5.74 -7.48 3.67
CA GLN A 79 -6.95 -6.79 4.10
C GLN A 79 -7.41 -5.74 3.08
N VAL A 80 -6.51 -4.88 2.60
CA VAL A 80 -6.82 -3.86 1.60
C VAL A 80 -7.25 -4.49 0.28
N ARG A 81 -6.61 -5.59 -0.14
CA ARG A 81 -7.00 -6.32 -1.36
C ARG A 81 -8.39 -6.93 -1.26
N ASN A 82 -8.71 -7.56 -0.13
CA ASN A 82 -10.03 -8.12 0.11
C ASN A 82 -11.10 -7.02 0.08
N LEU A 83 -10.81 -5.86 0.68
CA LEU A 83 -11.70 -4.71 0.66
C LEU A 83 -11.84 -4.12 -0.76
N ALA A 84 -10.74 -3.98 -1.50
CA ALA A 84 -10.75 -3.50 -2.88
C ALA A 84 -11.61 -4.39 -3.79
N ALA A 85 -11.47 -5.71 -3.65
CA ALA A 85 -12.28 -6.68 -4.37
C ALA A 85 -13.79 -6.54 -4.06
N GLN A 86 -14.17 -6.34 -2.80
CA GLN A 86 -15.56 -6.09 -2.40
C GLN A 86 -16.13 -4.80 -3.02
N HIS A 87 -15.27 -3.81 -3.29
CA HIS A 87 -15.63 -2.52 -3.86
C HIS A 87 -15.43 -2.43 -5.39
N ASN A 88 -15.04 -3.53 -6.05
CA ASN A 88 -14.69 -3.57 -7.48
C ASN A 88 -13.62 -2.53 -7.85
N VAL A 89 -12.60 -2.40 -6.97
CA VAL A 89 -11.37 -1.65 -7.19
C VAL A 89 -10.24 -2.64 -7.39
N GLU A 90 -9.39 -2.39 -8.37
CA GLU A 90 -8.23 -3.22 -8.67
C GLU A 90 -6.99 -2.65 -7.98
N VAL A 91 -6.25 -3.51 -7.28
CA VAL A 91 -4.91 -3.20 -6.76
C VAL A 91 -3.93 -3.71 -7.81
N ILE A 92 -3.15 -2.82 -8.41
CA ILE A 92 -2.19 -3.18 -9.47
C ILE A 92 -0.75 -3.34 -8.94
N GLN A 93 -0.42 -2.66 -7.84
CA GLN A 93 0.92 -2.69 -7.25
C GLN A 93 0.86 -2.24 -5.78
N VAL A 94 1.81 -2.71 -4.98
CA VAL A 94 2.07 -2.19 -3.64
C VAL A 94 3.56 -1.96 -3.46
N ASP A 95 3.92 -0.77 -2.98
CA ASP A 95 5.29 -0.38 -2.66
C ASP A 95 5.43 -0.07 -1.17
N ALA A 96 6.59 -0.38 -0.59
CA ALA A 96 7.02 0.20 0.68
C ALA A 96 7.67 1.56 0.40
N ASP A 97 7.19 2.62 1.06
CA ASP A 97 7.91 3.87 1.18
C ASP A 97 8.87 3.76 2.36
N THR A 98 10.16 3.73 2.05
CA THR A 98 11.24 3.47 3.00
C THR A 98 11.89 4.77 3.49
N ALA A 99 11.34 5.93 3.12
CA ALA A 99 11.82 7.21 3.62
C ALA A 99 11.26 7.46 5.03
N ALA A 100 12.14 7.87 5.97
CA ALA A 100 11.70 8.32 7.29
C ALA A 100 10.88 9.62 7.22
N ASP A 101 11.11 10.44 6.20
CA ASP A 101 10.32 11.64 5.88
C ASP A 101 9.48 11.38 4.61
N PRO A 102 8.14 11.36 4.71
CA PRO A 102 7.26 11.07 3.57
C PRO A 102 7.36 12.10 2.43
N SER A 103 7.91 13.29 2.69
CA SER A 103 8.18 14.31 1.65
C SER A 103 9.33 13.93 0.70
N THR A 104 10.18 12.96 1.10
CA THR A 104 11.33 12.47 0.32
C THR A 104 11.12 11.08 -0.30
N SER A 105 9.90 10.53 -0.16
CA SER A 105 9.36 9.28 -0.72
C SER A 105 10.38 8.38 -1.45
N ARG A 106 10.70 7.23 -0.88
CA ARG A 106 11.59 6.21 -1.48
C ARG A 106 10.85 4.89 -1.62
N PHE A 107 10.36 4.62 -2.82
CA PHE A 107 9.53 3.45 -3.08
C PHE A 107 10.38 2.20 -3.37
N ALA A 108 10.03 1.09 -2.71
CA ALA A 108 10.52 -0.24 -2.98
C ALA A 108 9.33 -1.16 -3.30
N GLU A 109 9.28 -1.66 -4.53
CA GLU A 109 8.20 -2.56 -4.98
C GLU A 109 8.15 -3.82 -4.11
N ILE A 110 6.98 -4.09 -3.52
CA ILE A 110 6.69 -5.31 -2.78
C ILE A 110 6.06 -6.33 -3.72
N ILE A 111 5.04 -5.91 -4.49
CA ILE A 111 4.29 -6.80 -5.36
C ILE A 111 3.58 -6.02 -6.47
N ARG A 112 3.44 -6.67 -7.63
CA ARG A 112 2.69 -6.18 -8.79
C ARG A 112 1.75 -7.27 -9.30
N TYR A 113 0.52 -6.89 -9.62
CA TYR A 113 -0.57 -7.80 -10.02
C TYR A 113 -0.81 -7.80 -11.52
#